data_AF-A0A5B2WNN7-F1
#
_entry.id   AF-A0A5B2WNN7-F1
#
_cell.length_a   1.000
_cell.length_b   1.000
_cell.length_c   1.000
_cell.angle_alpha   90.00
_cell.angle_beta   90.00
_cell.angle_gamma   90.00
#
_symmetry.space_group_name_H-M   'P 1'
#
loop_
_entity.id
_entity.type
_entity.pdbx_description
1 polymer ?
#
loop_
_entity_poly.entity_id
_entity_poly.type
_entity_poly.pdbx_seq_one_letter_code
_entity_poly.pdbx_strand_id
1 'polypeptide(L)'
;MMQAGALAEAAGAPEHLVAAALLHDVGHFHGSVTGQELMAGKDNRHSDTGAAWLAQWFPAEVTEPIRLHVAAKRYLCAVEPAYVAALSEASVYTLSVQGGPMTPDQASAFAALPHARAAVAVRRWDDAAKDPDAPTPGFDHFRPLLARLLRS
;
A
#
# COMPACT_ATOMS: atom_id res chain seq x y z
N MET A 1 -2.17 -5.24 -6.23
CA MET A 1 -2.46 -4.76 -7.59
C MET A 1 -1.33 -5.11 -8.55
N MET A 2 -1.62 -5.70 -9.71
CA MET A 2 -0.58 -6.16 -10.66
C MET A 2 0.27 -5.01 -11.20
N GLN A 3 -0.36 -3.87 -11.56
CA GLN A 3 0.35 -2.72 -12.10
C GLN A 3 1.31 -2.09 -11.08
N ALA A 4 0.93 -2.01 -9.80
CA ALA A 4 1.83 -1.54 -8.74
C ALA A 4 3.05 -2.44 -8.58
N GLY A 5 2.86 -3.77 -8.64
CA GLY A 5 3.96 -4.75 -8.65
C GLY A 5 4.89 -4.57 -9.86
N ALA A 6 4.33 -4.38 -11.05
CA ALA A 6 5.10 -4.15 -12.28
C ALA A 6 5.90 -2.85 -12.23
N LEU A 7 5.32 -1.77 -11.69
CA LEU A 7 6.02 -0.49 -11.51
C LEU A 7 7.17 -0.60 -10.50
N ALA A 8 6.98 -1.35 -9.42
CA ALA A 8 8.04 -1.64 -8.45
C ALA A 8 9.19 -2.43 -9.09
N GLU A 9 8.87 -3.46 -9.87
CA GLU A 9 9.85 -4.27 -10.60
C GLU A 9 10.63 -3.43 -11.63
N ALA A 10 9.93 -2.62 -12.42
CA ALA A 10 10.54 -1.73 -13.41
C ALA A 10 11.44 -0.66 -12.76
N ALA A 11 11.14 -0.26 -11.52
CA ALA A 11 11.98 0.65 -10.73
C ALA A 11 13.23 -0.02 -10.14
N GLY A 12 13.45 -1.32 -10.37
CA GLY A 12 14.56 -2.08 -9.80
C GLY A 12 14.43 -2.28 -8.28
N ALA A 13 13.20 -2.27 -7.75
CA ALA A 13 12.97 -2.47 -6.33
C ALA A 13 13.35 -3.89 -5.89
N PRO A 14 13.80 -4.08 -4.63
CA PRO A 14 14.05 -5.41 -4.11
C PRO A 14 12.75 -6.23 -4.07
N GLU A 15 12.88 -7.55 -4.18
CA GLU A 15 11.76 -8.46 -4.40
C GLU A 15 10.66 -8.36 -3.34
N HIS A 16 11.05 -8.15 -2.08
CA HIS A 16 10.08 -7.99 -0.99
C HIS A 16 9.20 -6.73 -1.17
N LEU A 17 9.70 -5.67 -1.80
CA LEU A 17 8.89 -4.49 -2.13
C LEU A 17 8.05 -4.68 -3.38
N VAL A 18 8.52 -5.44 -4.36
CA VAL A 18 7.70 -5.86 -5.50
C VAL A 18 6.50 -6.68 -5.00
N ALA A 19 6.74 -7.63 -4.09
CA ALA A 19 5.69 -8.39 -3.44
C ALA A 19 4.76 -7.50 -2.59
N ALA A 20 5.31 -6.56 -1.82
CA ALA A 20 4.50 -5.64 -1.03
C ALA A 20 3.57 -4.78 -1.92
N ALA A 21 4.09 -4.22 -3.01
CA ALA A 21 3.31 -3.46 -3.99
C ALA A 21 2.25 -4.33 -4.68
N LEU A 22 2.58 -5.58 -5.01
CA LEU A 22 1.63 -6.53 -5.59
C LEU A 22 0.48 -6.88 -4.62
N LEU A 23 0.75 -6.97 -3.31
CA LEU A 23 -0.17 -7.56 -2.33
C LEU A 23 -0.87 -6.54 -1.40
N HIS A 24 -0.51 -5.25 -1.44
CA HIS A 24 -0.94 -4.28 -0.41
C HIS A 24 -2.45 -4.18 -0.17
N ASP A 25 -3.26 -4.38 -1.21
CA ASP A 25 -4.72 -4.29 -1.15
C ASP A 25 -5.44 -5.61 -0.86
N VAL A 26 -4.72 -6.73 -0.64
CA VAL A 26 -5.38 -8.04 -0.46
C VAL A 26 -6.33 -8.07 0.75
N GLY A 27 -6.11 -7.20 1.73
CA GLY A 27 -7.00 -7.05 2.89
C GLY A 27 -8.43 -6.65 2.53
N HIS A 28 -8.67 -6.06 1.35
CA HIS A 28 -10.03 -5.77 0.86
C HIS A 28 -10.88 -7.04 0.66
N PHE A 29 -10.26 -8.20 0.44
CA PHE A 29 -10.96 -9.47 0.26
C PHE A 29 -11.15 -10.27 1.56
N HIS A 30 -10.44 -9.90 2.63
CA HIS A 30 -10.44 -10.61 3.92
C HIS A 30 -11.17 -9.85 5.04
N GLY A 31 -11.51 -8.58 4.82
CA GLY A 31 -12.27 -7.79 5.79
C GLY A 31 -13.77 -8.11 5.78
N SER A 32 -14.39 -8.05 6.95
CA SER A 32 -15.85 -8.10 7.15
C SER A 32 -16.60 -6.91 6.54
N VAL A 33 -15.86 -5.95 5.98
CA VAL A 33 -16.33 -4.62 5.61
C VAL A 33 -16.58 -4.57 4.11
N THR A 34 -17.85 -4.59 3.73
CA THR A 34 -18.29 -4.50 2.32
C THR A 34 -17.94 -3.13 1.73
N GLY A 35 -17.87 -3.02 0.40
CA GLY A 35 -17.68 -1.72 -0.27
C GLY A 35 -18.70 -0.65 0.14
N GLN A 36 -19.88 -1.06 0.64
CA GLN A 36 -20.90 -0.15 1.18
C GLN A 36 -20.49 0.50 2.51
N GLU A 37 -19.69 -0.18 3.35
CA GLU A 37 -19.24 0.35 4.64
C GLU A 37 -18.07 1.34 4.49
N LEU A 38 -17.23 1.17 3.45
CA LEU A 38 -16.28 2.21 3.01
C LEU A 38 -17.01 3.48 2.59
N MET A 39 -18.08 3.33 1.81
CA MET A 39 -18.93 4.45 1.40
C MET A 39 -19.69 5.07 2.58
N ALA A 40 -19.89 4.33 3.67
CA ALA A 40 -20.48 4.83 4.92
C ALA A 40 -19.46 5.50 5.86
N GLY A 41 -18.22 5.72 5.43
CA GLY A 41 -17.22 6.47 6.20
C GLY A 41 -16.56 5.69 7.33
N LYS A 42 -16.54 4.35 7.27
CA LYS A 42 -15.74 3.53 8.17
C LYS A 42 -14.48 3.05 7.45
N ASP A 43 -13.31 3.34 8.01
CA ASP A 43 -12.07 2.76 7.53
C ASP A 43 -12.15 1.24 7.64
N ASN A 44 -11.99 0.54 6.52
CA ASN A 44 -12.06 -0.91 6.47
C ASN A 44 -10.78 -1.58 6.99
N ARG A 45 -9.76 -0.79 7.34
CA ARG A 45 -8.48 -1.25 7.90
C ARG A 45 -7.81 -2.36 7.06
N HIS A 46 -8.02 -2.32 5.73
CA HIS A 46 -7.49 -3.34 4.83
C HIS A 46 -5.96 -3.48 4.91
N SER A 47 -5.23 -2.39 5.19
CA SER A 47 -3.78 -2.44 5.35
C SER A 47 -3.38 -3.31 6.55
N ASP A 48 -4.04 -3.12 7.70
CA ASP A 48 -3.80 -3.93 8.90
C ASP A 48 -4.24 -5.38 8.71
N THR A 49 -5.47 -5.59 8.21
CA THR A 49 -6.04 -6.94 8.00
C THR A 49 -5.23 -7.73 6.97
N GLY A 50 -4.86 -7.09 5.85
CA GLY A 50 -4.05 -7.69 4.80
C GLY A 50 -2.65 -8.07 5.30
N ALA A 51 -1.98 -7.16 6.01
CA ALA A 51 -0.66 -7.44 6.57
C ALA A 51 -0.70 -8.57 7.61
N ALA A 52 -1.67 -8.57 8.51
CA ALA A 52 -1.84 -9.61 9.52
C ALA A 52 -2.08 -10.99 8.89
N TRP A 53 -2.93 -11.05 7.86
CA TRP A 53 -3.19 -12.28 7.13
C TRP A 53 -1.94 -12.79 6.40
N LEU A 54 -1.22 -11.92 5.68
CA LEU A 54 0.00 -12.26 4.95
C LEU A 54 1.17 -12.64 5.86
N ALA A 55 1.21 -12.15 7.10
CA ALA A 55 2.28 -12.44 8.06
C ALA A 55 2.39 -13.93 8.44
N GLN A 56 1.34 -14.72 8.14
CA GLN A 56 1.39 -16.18 8.25
C GLN A 56 2.44 -16.82 7.33
N TRP A 57 2.77 -16.15 6.21
CA TRP A 57 3.65 -16.71 5.17
C TRP A 57 4.80 -15.80 4.78
N PHE A 58 4.69 -14.48 4.94
CA PHE A 58 5.68 -13.52 4.45
C PHE A 58 6.43 -12.80 5.58
N PRO A 59 7.71 -12.45 5.37
CA PRO A 59 8.53 -11.74 6.33
C PRO A 59 8.09 -10.27 6.51
N ALA A 60 8.57 -9.61 7.57
CA ALA A 60 8.16 -8.25 7.91
C ALA A 60 8.51 -7.23 6.81
N GLU A 61 9.57 -7.51 6.06
CA GLU A 61 10.04 -6.76 4.90
C GLU A 61 9.00 -6.69 3.76
N VAL A 62 8.05 -7.63 3.74
CA VAL A 62 6.88 -7.62 2.85
C VAL A 62 5.67 -7.04 3.58
N THR A 63 5.37 -7.50 4.79
CA THR A 63 4.10 -7.20 5.46
C THR A 63 4.03 -5.82 6.10
N GLU A 64 5.13 -5.28 6.60
CA GLU A 64 5.14 -3.94 7.23
C GLU A 64 4.92 -2.81 6.23
N PRO A 65 5.53 -2.81 5.03
CA PRO A 65 5.17 -1.84 3.99
C PRO A 65 3.69 -1.91 3.60
N ILE A 66 3.12 -3.11 3.55
CA ILE A 66 1.67 -3.31 3.33
C ILE A 66 0.87 -2.70 4.48
N ARG A 67 1.22 -2.99 5.73
CA ARG A 67 0.50 -2.46 6.91
C ARG A 67 0.49 -0.93 6.94
N LEU A 68 1.61 -0.34 6.54
CA LEU A 68 1.87 1.09 6.66
C LEU A 68 1.46 1.92 5.43
N HIS A 69 1.03 1.32 4.31
CA HIS A 69 0.81 2.07 3.07
C HIS A 69 -0.31 3.13 3.17
N VAL A 70 -1.35 2.90 3.98
CA VAL A 70 -2.38 3.92 4.29
C VAL A 70 -1.79 5.07 5.12
N ALA A 71 -0.98 4.76 6.12
CA ALA A 71 -0.28 5.77 6.91
C ALA A 71 0.72 6.58 6.04
N ALA A 72 1.36 5.92 5.07
CA ALA A 72 2.25 6.58 4.10
C ALA A 72 1.49 7.61 3.24
N LYS A 73 0.23 7.35 2.85
CA LYS A 73 -0.62 8.36 2.19
C LYS A 73 -0.77 9.61 3.05
N ARG A 74 -1.16 9.42 4.32
CA ARG A 74 -1.39 10.52 5.28
C ARG A 74 -0.10 11.31 5.54
N TYR A 75 1.03 10.60 5.61
CA TYR A 75 2.35 11.19 5.74
C TYR A 75 2.72 12.05 4.53
N LEU A 76 2.62 11.52 3.31
CA LEU A 76 2.94 12.24 2.08
C LEU A 76 2.07 13.49 1.91
N CYS A 77 0.78 13.42 2.26
CA CYS A 77 -0.09 14.60 2.27
C CYS A 77 0.33 15.68 3.28
N ALA A 78 1.04 15.31 4.35
CA ALA A 78 1.53 16.25 5.35
C ALA A 78 2.86 16.89 4.96
N VAL A 79 3.77 16.12 4.35
CA VAL A 79 5.15 16.57 4.09
C VAL A 79 5.41 17.03 2.66
N GLU A 80 4.53 16.70 1.71
CA GLU A 80 4.65 17.08 0.30
C GLU A 80 3.36 17.77 -0.18
N PRO A 81 3.29 19.12 -0.16
CA PRO A 81 2.08 19.84 -0.57
C PRO A 81 1.60 19.51 -1.99
N ALA A 82 2.54 19.26 -2.92
CA ALA A 82 2.23 18.87 -4.29
C ALA A 82 1.61 17.47 -4.41
N TYR A 83 1.81 16.61 -3.40
CA TYR A 83 1.29 15.24 -3.42
C TYR A 83 -0.24 15.20 -3.29
N VAL A 84 -0.82 16.09 -2.46
CA VAL A 84 -2.28 16.20 -2.29
C VAL A 84 -2.96 16.50 -3.63
N ALA A 85 -2.36 17.36 -4.46
CA ALA A 85 -2.89 17.73 -5.76
C ALA A 85 -2.86 16.59 -6.79
N ALA A 86 -2.05 15.56 -6.57
CA ALA A 86 -1.91 14.41 -7.45
C ALA A 86 -2.83 13.23 -7.06
N LEU A 87 -3.55 13.34 -5.94
CA LEU A 87 -4.48 12.29 -5.50
C LEU A 87 -5.72 12.24 -6.39
N SER A 88 -6.16 11.01 -6.72
CA SER A 88 -7.47 10.79 -7.33
C SER A 88 -8.59 11.13 -6.35
N GLU A 89 -9.78 11.45 -6.86
CA GLU A 89 -10.96 11.80 -6.06
C GLU A 89 -11.28 10.76 -4.97
N ALA A 90 -11.22 9.47 -5.32
CA ALA A 90 -11.38 8.36 -4.37
C ALA A 90 -10.33 8.36 -3.23
N SER A 91 -9.10 8.76 -3.53
CA SER A 91 -8.01 8.84 -2.55
C SER A 91 -8.19 10.02 -1.60
N VAL A 92 -8.72 11.14 -2.11
CA VAL A 92 -9.09 12.31 -1.29
C VAL A 92 -10.23 11.97 -0.34
N TYR A 93 -11.28 11.30 -0.83
CA TYR A 93 -12.39 10.86 0.01
C TYR A 93 -11.91 9.94 1.13
N THR A 94 -11.19 8.87 0.79
CA THR A 94 -10.68 7.91 1.79
C THR A 94 -9.68 8.55 2.75
N LEU A 95 -8.90 9.56 2.34
CA LEU A 95 -8.02 10.32 3.23
C LEU A 95 -8.82 11.00 4.36
N SER A 96 -10.00 11.57 4.05
CA SER A 96 -10.85 12.21 5.06
C SER A 96 -11.35 11.21 6.11
N VAL A 97 -11.73 10.01 5.67
CA VAL A 97 -12.21 8.92 6.53
C VAL A 97 -11.07 8.32 7.37
N GLN A 98 -9.84 8.38 6.87
CA GLN A 98 -8.64 7.83 7.54
C GLN A 98 -7.93 8.82 8.47
N GLY A 99 -8.57 9.96 8.79
CA GLY A 99 -8.03 10.94 9.73
C GLY A 99 -7.13 12.00 9.11
N GLY A 100 -7.22 12.23 7.79
CA GLY A 100 -6.58 13.34 7.10
C GLY A 100 -5.05 13.29 7.04
N PRO A 101 -4.40 14.34 6.53
CA PRO A 101 -2.94 14.50 6.63
C PRO A 101 -2.45 14.40 8.08
N MET A 102 -1.25 13.86 8.25
CA MET A 102 -0.61 13.79 9.58
C MET A 102 -0.28 15.17 10.15
N THR A 103 -0.33 15.30 11.47
CA THR A 103 0.31 16.44 12.17
C THR A 103 1.85 16.33 12.11
N PRO A 104 2.61 17.41 12.40
CA PRO A 104 4.08 17.33 12.44
C PRO A 104 4.62 16.22 13.35
N ASP A 105 4.04 16.03 14.53
CA ASP A 105 4.45 14.96 15.46
C ASP A 105 4.14 13.57 14.91
N GLN A 106 2.96 13.39 14.30
CA GLN A 106 2.60 12.13 13.64
C GLN A 106 3.53 11.81 12.47
N ALA A 107 3.88 12.83 11.67
CA ALA A 107 4.79 12.67 10.54
C ALA A 107 6.21 12.30 11.00
N SER A 108 6.70 12.95 12.06
CA SER A 108 7.99 12.63 12.69
C SER A 108 8.00 11.19 13.23
N ALA A 109 6.94 10.78 13.94
CA ALA A 109 6.80 9.42 14.46
C ALA A 109 6.72 8.38 13.34
N PHE A 110 6.00 8.66 12.26
CA PHE A 110 5.94 7.78 11.08
C PHE A 110 7.31 7.65 10.41
N ALA A 111 8.01 8.77 10.17
CA ALA A 111 9.31 8.77 9.51
C ALA A 111 10.38 7.99 10.30
N ALA A 112 10.23 7.85 11.62
CA ALA A 112 11.11 7.07 12.48
C ALA A 112 10.86 5.55 12.43
N LEU A 113 9.77 5.09 11.80
CA LEU A 113 9.48 3.65 11.70
C LEU A 113 10.48 2.94 10.75
N PRO A 114 10.97 1.73 11.08
CA PRO A 114 11.94 1.01 10.25
C PRO A 114 11.51 0.82 8.78
N HIS A 115 10.22 0.63 8.53
CA HIS A 115 9.66 0.38 7.19
C HIS A 115 8.98 1.62 6.58
N ALA A 116 9.14 2.81 7.15
CA ALA A 116 8.48 4.03 6.66
C ALA A 116 8.82 4.34 5.20
N ARG A 117 10.11 4.28 4.85
CA ARG A 117 10.59 4.54 3.48
C ARG A 117 10.04 3.52 2.48
N ALA A 118 10.00 2.25 2.87
CA ALA A 118 9.43 1.18 2.06
C ALA A 118 7.92 1.37 1.84
N ALA A 119 7.18 1.73 2.88
CA ALA A 119 5.75 2.04 2.78
C ALA A 119 5.47 3.24 1.87
N VAL A 120 6.31 4.28 1.93
CA VAL A 120 6.23 5.43 1.00
C VAL A 120 6.48 4.99 -0.44
N ALA A 121 7.44 4.11 -0.70
CA ALA A 121 7.68 3.59 -2.05
C ALA A 121 6.47 2.80 -2.57
N VAL A 122 5.93 1.86 -1.76
CA VAL A 122 4.70 1.11 -2.07
C VAL A 122 3.55 2.07 -2.39
N ARG A 123 3.36 3.10 -1.57
CA ARG A 123 2.29 4.07 -1.75
C ARG A 123 2.40 4.85 -3.06
N ARG A 124 3.61 5.17 -3.51
CA ARG A 124 3.82 5.85 -4.80
C ARG A 124 3.48 4.94 -5.98
N TRP A 125 3.82 3.66 -5.91
CA TRP A 125 3.44 2.69 -6.95
C TRP A 125 1.94 2.39 -6.96
N ASP A 126 1.31 2.33 -5.78
CA ASP A 126 -0.15 2.30 -5.62
C ASP A 126 -0.81 3.49 -6.37
N ASP A 127 -0.38 4.72 -6.08
CA ASP A 127 -0.98 5.89 -6.74
C ASP A 127 -0.72 5.98 -8.24
N ALA A 128 0.40 5.46 -8.73
CA ALA A 128 0.73 5.41 -10.16
C ALA A 128 0.01 4.27 -10.90
N ALA A 129 -0.51 3.26 -10.18
CA ALA A 129 -1.18 2.09 -10.74
C ALA A 129 -2.67 2.36 -11.08
N LYS A 130 -2.93 3.37 -11.91
CA LYS A 130 -4.29 3.82 -12.28
C LYS A 130 -4.55 3.88 -13.79
N ASP A 131 -3.59 3.45 -14.60
CA ASP A 131 -3.74 3.44 -16.06
C ASP A 131 -4.35 2.10 -16.53
N PRO A 132 -5.60 2.08 -17.02
CA PRO A 132 -6.28 0.85 -17.45
C PRO A 132 -5.68 0.24 -18.72
N ASP A 133 -4.95 1.03 -19.51
CA ASP A 133 -4.36 0.61 -20.79
C ASP A 133 -2.88 0.18 -20.63
N ALA A 134 -2.32 0.31 -19.42
CA ALA A 134 -0.93 -0.01 -19.18
C ALA A 134 -0.65 -1.51 -19.36
N PRO A 135 0.38 -1.89 -20.16
CA PRO A 135 0.78 -3.28 -20.32
C PRO A 135 1.27 -3.81 -18.96
N THR A 136 0.47 -4.68 -18.35
CA THR A 136 0.70 -5.19 -17.01
C THR A 136 0.84 -6.71 -17.05
N PRO A 137 1.96 -7.29 -16.56
CA PRO A 137 2.10 -8.74 -16.44
C PRO A 137 0.99 -9.36 -15.58
N GLY A 138 0.53 -10.54 -15.97
CA GLY A 138 -0.43 -11.32 -15.18
C GLY A 138 0.19 -11.87 -13.89
N PHE A 139 -0.66 -12.40 -12.99
CA PHE A 139 -0.21 -12.92 -11.70
C PHE A 139 0.85 -14.03 -11.80
N ASP A 140 0.79 -14.88 -12.83
CA ASP A 140 1.76 -15.96 -13.03
C ASP A 140 3.21 -15.46 -13.19
N HIS A 141 3.40 -14.23 -13.67
CA HIS A 141 4.71 -13.58 -13.73
C HIS A 141 5.33 -13.42 -12.33
N PHE A 142 4.51 -13.04 -11.34
CA PHE A 142 4.98 -12.76 -9.98
C PHE A 142 4.99 -14.00 -9.09
N ARG A 143 4.31 -15.08 -9.47
CA ARG A 143 4.19 -16.29 -8.65
C ARG A 143 5.56 -16.89 -8.24
N PRO A 144 6.58 -17.00 -9.12
CA PRO A 144 7.90 -17.48 -8.72
C PRO A 144 8.61 -16.55 -7.72
N LEU A 145 8.40 -15.24 -7.82
CA LEU A 145 8.93 -14.27 -6.86
C LEU A 145 8.27 -14.47 -5.49
N LEU A 146 6.94 -14.58 -5.43
CA LEU A 146 6.22 -14.82 -4.18
C LEU A 146 6.66 -16.12 -3.51
N ALA A 147 6.83 -17.21 -4.28
CA ALA A 147 7.25 -18.50 -3.76
C ALA A 147 8.62 -18.45 -3.05
N ARG A 148 9.56 -17.63 -3.55
CA ARG A 148 10.90 -17.48 -2.96
C ARG A 148 10.91 -16.66 -1.67
N LEU A 149 9.87 -15.85 -1.44
CA LEU A 149 9.73 -14.99 -0.26
C LEU A 149 8.91 -15.64 0.86
N LEU A 150 8.36 -16.84 0.64
CA LEU A 150 7.68 -17.59 1.69
C LEU A 150 8.67 -17.92 2.80
N ARG A 151 8.23 -17.75 4.05
CA ARG A 151 8.98 -18.20 5.23
C ARG A 151 9.10 -19.73 5.19
N SER A 152 10.30 -20.22 5.51
CA SER A 152 10.57 -21.64 5.77
C SER A 152 10.07 -22.09 7.13
#